data_AF-A0A7S3PJH2-F1
#
_entry.id   AF-A0A7S3PJH2-F1
#
_cell.length_a   1.000
_cell.length_b   1.000
_cell.length_c   1.000
_cell.angle_alpha   90.00
_cell.angle_beta   90.00
_cell.angle_gamma   90.00
#
_symmetry.space_group_name_H-M   'P 1'
#
loop_
_entity.id
_entity.type
_entity.pdbx_description
1 polymer ?
#
loop_
_entity_poly.entity_id
_entity_poly.type
_entity_poly.pdbx_seq_one_letter_code
_entity_poly.pdbx_strand_id
1 'polypeptide(L)'
;FEDEQRVNYKLITSNEKPESDLAFLTHRGQCGACSTLKDLAVYIGHPDLTNPVRRCTLKLIGGLQRNCLRNLGFTNECTYIWYHNARNSGSFAPAGGCFGVCIANVFTPNNQPYGKFNPCQPEPDQLVPNEDGSFGAHIAGPGPEDQDTADFCLPCSSGVCCFSARKQSKDGRCGNTINGKQACAPEQYENGPYRLNPCLQCDECRSGPIFQKVAGRTRRNSGLKSEIERPLEVQPIHHNYAIKQNV
;
A
#
# COMPACT_ATOMS: atom_id res chain seq x y z
N PHE A 1 -31.52 -3.81 -25.27
CA PHE A 1 -31.60 -3.94 -23.80
C PHE A 1 -30.70 -2.86 -23.22
N GLU A 2 -31.28 -1.75 -22.77
CA GLU A 2 -30.56 -0.65 -22.12
C GLU A 2 -30.79 -0.81 -20.61
N ASP A 3 -29.73 -1.10 -19.86
CA ASP A 3 -29.73 -1.06 -18.40
C ASP A 3 -29.25 0.33 -17.95
N GLU A 4 -30.20 1.24 -17.77
CA GLU A 4 -29.97 2.62 -17.30
C GLU A 4 -29.36 2.69 -15.89
N GLN A 5 -29.38 1.60 -15.13
CA GLN A 5 -28.85 1.56 -13.76
C GLN A 5 -27.46 0.91 -13.66
N ARG A 6 -27.06 0.10 -14.65
CA ARG A 6 -25.80 -0.67 -14.66
C ARG A 6 -25.55 -1.45 -13.36
N VAL A 7 -26.62 -1.90 -12.72
CA VAL A 7 -26.55 -2.62 -11.45
C VAL A 7 -26.23 -4.10 -11.65
N ASN A 8 -26.48 -4.64 -12.85
CA ASN A 8 -26.21 -6.04 -13.19
C ASN A 8 -25.00 -6.14 -14.12
N TYR A 9 -23.82 -6.35 -13.53
CA TYR A 9 -22.58 -6.59 -14.28
C TYR A 9 -21.83 -7.79 -13.72
N LYS A 10 -21.01 -8.40 -14.57
CA LYS A 10 -20.06 -9.44 -14.17
C LYS A 10 -18.65 -8.91 -14.35
N LEU A 11 -17.84 -9.02 -13.30
CA LEU A 11 -16.39 -8.79 -13.40
C LEU A 11 -15.72 -10.11 -13.76
N ILE A 12 -14.83 -10.06 -14.74
CA ILE A 12 -14.06 -11.20 -15.20
C ILE A 12 -12.59 -10.76 -15.20
N THR A 13 -11.72 -11.59 -14.62
CA THR A 13 -10.27 -11.44 -14.80
C THR A 13 -9.89 -12.22 -16.05
N SER A 14 -9.29 -11.55 -17.03
CA SER A 14 -8.85 -12.15 -18.28
C SER A 14 -7.45 -11.64 -18.64
N ASN A 15 -6.63 -12.51 -19.22
CA ASN A 15 -5.34 -12.12 -19.81
C ASN A 15 -5.51 -11.61 -21.25
N GLU A 16 -6.66 -11.88 -21.86
CA GLU A 16 -7.01 -11.45 -23.20
C GLU A 16 -7.91 -10.22 -23.14
N LYS A 17 -7.68 -9.30 -24.07
CA LYS A 17 -8.58 -8.15 -24.26
C LYS A 17 -9.95 -8.71 -24.65
N PRO A 18 -11.05 -8.24 -24.03
CA PRO A 18 -12.38 -8.70 -24.44
C PRO A 18 -12.61 -8.42 -25.92
N GLU A 19 -13.00 -9.45 -26.68
CA GLU A 19 -13.40 -9.35 -28.09
C GLU A 19 -14.83 -8.82 -28.28
N SER A 20 -15.46 -8.32 -27.22
CA SER A 20 -16.86 -7.87 -27.22
C SER A 20 -16.97 -6.38 -26.92
N ASP A 21 -17.81 -5.70 -27.71
CA ASP A 21 -18.27 -4.32 -27.46
C ASP A 21 -19.00 -4.13 -26.12
N LEU A 22 -19.39 -5.23 -25.45
CA LEU A 22 -20.11 -5.21 -24.17
C LEU A 22 -19.18 -5.37 -22.96
N ALA A 23 -17.90 -5.65 -23.18
CA ALA A 23 -16.93 -5.86 -22.13
C ALA A 23 -15.86 -4.78 -22.15
N PHE A 24 -15.73 -4.07 -21.04
CA PHE A 24 -14.82 -2.94 -20.92
C PHE A 24 -13.69 -3.25 -19.94
N LEU A 25 -12.46 -2.89 -20.32
CA LEU A 25 -11.36 -2.89 -19.38
C LEU A 25 -11.62 -1.84 -18.29
N THR A 26 -11.63 -2.27 -17.03
CA THR A 26 -11.85 -1.37 -15.88
C THR A 26 -10.59 -1.15 -15.05
N HIS A 27 -9.68 -2.13 -15.02
CA HIS A 27 -8.39 -2.04 -14.37
C HIS A 27 -7.52 -3.21 -14.83
N ARG A 28 -6.20 -3.10 -14.63
CA ARG A 28 -5.23 -4.16 -14.85
C ARG A 28 -4.99 -4.96 -13.57
N GLY A 29 -4.69 -6.25 -13.70
CA GLY A 29 -4.48 -7.15 -12.57
C GLY A 29 -5.74 -7.93 -12.18
N GLN A 30 -5.61 -8.78 -11.17
CA GLN A 30 -6.69 -9.65 -10.71
C GLN A 30 -7.80 -8.85 -10.01
N CYS A 31 -9.05 -9.32 -10.16
CA CYS A 31 -10.14 -8.80 -9.36
C CYS A 31 -9.94 -9.09 -7.86
N GLY A 32 -10.40 -8.18 -7.01
CA GLY A 32 -10.32 -8.30 -5.56
C GLY A 32 -11.44 -7.51 -4.87
N ALA A 33 -11.25 -7.25 -3.57
CA ALA A 33 -12.28 -6.66 -2.71
C ALA A 33 -12.76 -5.26 -3.15
N CYS A 34 -11.94 -4.51 -3.88
CA CYS A 34 -12.23 -3.16 -4.35
C CYS A 34 -12.54 -3.08 -5.86
N SER A 35 -12.75 -4.22 -6.53
CA SER A 35 -12.93 -4.26 -7.99
C SER A 35 -14.36 -3.96 -8.45
N THR A 36 -15.32 -3.75 -7.54
CA THR A 36 -16.73 -3.44 -7.90
C THR A 36 -16.84 -2.09 -8.64
N LEU A 37 -17.84 -1.91 -9.51
CA LEU A 37 -18.06 -0.60 -10.16
C LEU A 37 -18.43 0.50 -9.16
N LYS A 38 -19.02 0.13 -8.02
CA LYS A 38 -19.26 1.07 -6.90
C LYS A 38 -17.94 1.61 -6.34
N ASP A 39 -16.96 0.74 -6.08
CA ASP A 39 -15.64 1.17 -5.61
C ASP A 39 -14.89 1.97 -6.68
N LEU A 40 -15.07 1.63 -7.97
CA LEU A 40 -14.57 2.46 -9.07
C LEU A 40 -15.11 3.89 -9.01
N ALA A 41 -16.41 4.05 -8.76
CA ALA A 41 -17.04 5.37 -8.66
C ALA A 41 -16.42 6.21 -7.53
N VAL A 42 -16.04 5.60 -6.40
CA VAL A 42 -15.31 6.29 -5.33
C VAL A 42 -13.93 6.76 -5.81
N TYR A 43 -13.18 5.90 -6.50
CA TYR A 43 -11.89 6.29 -7.09
C TYR A 43 -12.06 7.38 -8.16
N ILE A 44 -13.07 7.34 -9.01
CA ILE A 44 -13.29 8.40 -10.01
C ILE A 44 -13.66 9.72 -9.30
N GLY A 45 -14.55 9.67 -8.32
CA GLY A 45 -15.09 10.86 -7.65
C GLY A 45 -14.13 11.55 -6.67
N HIS A 46 -13.12 10.85 -6.14
CA HIS A 46 -12.20 11.40 -5.13
C HIS A 46 -10.73 11.29 -5.57
N PRO A 47 -10.16 12.27 -6.29
CA PRO A 47 -8.74 12.30 -6.66
C PRO A 47 -7.81 12.12 -5.45
N ASP A 48 -8.12 12.80 -4.36
CA ASP A 48 -7.49 12.63 -3.05
C ASP A 48 -8.27 11.63 -2.18
N LEU A 49 -7.77 10.40 -2.08
CA LEU A 49 -8.23 9.45 -1.06
C LEU A 49 -7.28 9.38 0.13
N THR A 50 -6.07 9.94 0.01
CA THR A 50 -5.03 9.83 1.04
C THR A 50 -5.45 10.57 2.30
N ASN A 51 -5.85 11.84 2.17
CA ASN A 51 -6.22 12.64 3.35
C ASN A 51 -7.54 12.19 4.01
N PRO A 52 -8.63 11.90 3.27
CA PRO A 52 -9.85 11.38 3.88
C PRO A 52 -9.63 10.05 4.61
N VAL A 53 -8.87 9.12 4.03
CA VAL A 53 -8.54 7.85 4.69
C VAL A 53 -7.70 8.09 5.94
N ARG A 54 -6.64 8.93 5.88
CA ARG A 54 -5.84 9.31 7.06
C ARG A 54 -6.70 9.87 8.19
N ARG A 55 -7.70 10.72 7.88
CA ARG A 55 -8.63 11.22 8.91
C ARG A 55 -9.48 10.11 9.52
N CYS A 56 -9.89 9.11 8.73
CA CYS A 56 -10.57 7.94 9.26
C CYS A 56 -9.65 7.09 10.15
N THR A 57 -8.34 7.00 9.85
CA THR A 57 -7.40 6.22 10.69
C THR A 57 -7.18 6.80 12.08
N LEU A 58 -7.44 8.11 12.27
CA LEU A 58 -7.43 8.75 13.60
C LEU A 58 -8.55 8.24 14.52
N LYS A 59 -9.54 7.52 14.00
CA LYS A 59 -10.60 6.90 14.81
C LYS A 59 -10.07 5.61 15.45
N LEU A 60 -9.73 5.69 16.73
CA LEU A 60 -9.13 4.56 17.48
C LEU A 60 -10.11 3.38 17.68
N ILE A 61 -11.41 3.67 17.75
CA ILE A 61 -12.46 2.64 17.85
C ILE A 61 -12.71 2.04 16.46
N GLY A 62 -12.48 0.73 16.32
CA GLY A 62 -12.51 0.05 15.02
C GLY A 62 -13.85 0.15 14.29
N GLY A 63 -14.98 0.10 15.01
CA GLY A 63 -16.31 0.32 14.43
C GLY A 63 -16.49 1.73 13.84
N LEU A 64 -15.99 2.76 14.53
CA LEU A 64 -16.05 4.14 14.05
C LEU A 64 -15.13 4.36 12.84
N GLN A 65 -13.95 3.74 12.85
CA GLN A 65 -13.02 3.78 11.73
C GLN A 65 -13.63 3.16 10.46
N ARG A 66 -14.20 1.96 10.57
CA ARG A 66 -14.86 1.29 9.43
C ARG A 66 -16.07 2.07 8.94
N ASN A 67 -16.88 2.63 9.84
CA ASN A 67 -18.01 3.48 9.44
C ASN A 67 -17.54 4.74 8.70
N CYS A 68 -16.46 5.38 9.17
CA CYS A 68 -15.85 6.52 8.48
C CYS A 68 -15.41 6.16 7.06
N LEU A 69 -14.67 5.06 6.90
CA LEU A 69 -14.21 4.58 5.60
C LEU A 69 -15.37 4.22 4.66
N ARG A 70 -16.40 3.54 5.17
CA ARG A 70 -17.61 3.22 4.41
C ARG A 70 -18.36 4.46 3.94
N ASN A 71 -18.38 5.52 4.76
CA ASN A 71 -19.01 6.80 4.42
C ASN A 71 -18.27 7.57 3.32
N LEU A 72 -17.05 7.15 2.91
CA LEU A 72 -16.41 7.62 1.69
C LEU A 72 -17.06 7.03 0.41
N GLY A 73 -17.96 6.04 0.56
CA GLY A 73 -18.73 5.45 -0.53
C GLY A 73 -18.32 4.02 -0.91
N PHE A 74 -17.27 3.47 -0.30
CA PHE A 74 -16.78 2.12 -0.59
C PHE A 74 -17.80 1.03 -0.22
N THR A 75 -17.67 -0.13 -0.85
CA THR A 75 -18.30 -1.39 -0.42
C THR A 75 -17.78 -1.82 0.96
N ASN A 76 -18.47 -2.76 1.61
CA ASN A 76 -18.03 -3.27 2.90
C ASN A 76 -16.69 -4.01 2.76
N GLU A 77 -16.55 -4.77 1.68
CA GLU A 77 -15.39 -5.58 1.33
C GLU A 77 -14.16 -4.66 1.14
N CYS A 78 -14.29 -3.63 0.30
CA CYS A 78 -13.21 -2.67 0.11
C CYS A 78 -12.89 -1.87 1.39
N THR A 79 -13.92 -1.52 2.18
CA THR A 79 -13.75 -0.87 3.48
C THR A 79 -12.90 -1.71 4.44
N TYR A 80 -13.10 -3.02 4.49
CA TYR A 80 -12.28 -3.91 5.32
C TYR A 80 -10.82 -3.87 4.93
N ILE A 81 -10.51 -3.83 3.64
CA ILE A 81 -9.11 -3.79 3.17
C ILE A 81 -8.44 -2.48 3.55
N TRP A 82 -9.12 -1.35 3.37
CA TRP A 82 -8.63 -0.04 3.86
C TRP A 82 -8.45 0.00 5.38
N TYR A 83 -9.37 -0.60 6.14
CA TYR A 83 -9.27 -0.72 7.59
C TYR A 83 -8.06 -1.53 8.02
N HIS A 84 -7.83 -2.70 7.40
CA HIS A 84 -6.69 -3.55 7.72
C HIS A 84 -5.36 -2.91 7.28
N ASN A 85 -5.32 -2.22 6.14
CA ASN A 85 -4.16 -1.41 5.74
C ASN A 85 -3.83 -0.37 6.80
N ALA A 86 -4.83 0.41 7.22
CA ALA A 86 -4.66 1.42 8.24
C ALA A 86 -4.23 0.85 9.60
N ARG A 87 -4.73 -0.32 9.99
CA ARG A 87 -4.35 -1.00 11.24
C ARG A 87 -2.94 -1.57 11.17
N ASN A 88 -2.55 -2.14 10.04
CA ASN A 88 -1.20 -2.65 9.82
C ASN A 88 -0.18 -1.50 9.82
N SER A 89 -0.47 -0.42 9.12
CA SER A 89 0.37 0.78 9.10
C SER A 89 0.32 1.55 10.43
N GLY A 90 -0.80 1.53 11.16
CA GLY A 90 -0.94 2.10 12.49
C GLY A 90 -0.42 1.22 13.63
N SER A 91 0.13 0.04 13.33
CA SER A 91 0.69 -0.87 14.32
C SER A 91 2.01 -0.35 14.87
N PHE A 92 2.31 -0.66 16.13
CA PHE A 92 3.62 -0.52 16.75
C PHE A 92 4.45 -1.81 16.66
N ALA A 93 3.87 -2.89 16.12
CA ALA A 93 4.48 -4.20 16.18
C ALA A 93 5.85 -4.20 15.47
N PRO A 94 6.84 -4.95 16.02
CA PRO A 94 8.11 -5.18 15.34
C PRO A 94 7.82 -5.70 13.92
N ALA A 95 7.14 -6.86 13.83
CA ALA A 95 6.01 -7.28 12.97
C ALA A 95 5.71 -6.54 11.65
N GLY A 96 5.54 -5.24 11.77
CA GLY A 96 4.80 -4.41 10.83
C GLY A 96 4.23 -3.23 11.60
N GLY A 97 4.38 -2.04 11.05
CA GLY A 97 4.00 -0.83 11.75
C GLY A 97 4.71 0.40 11.21
N CYS A 98 3.94 1.45 11.01
CA CYS A 98 4.38 2.77 10.62
C CYS A 98 3.89 3.81 11.62
N PHE A 99 3.39 3.41 12.81
CA PHE A 99 2.71 4.31 13.74
C PHE A 99 3.52 5.57 14.03
N GLY A 100 4.75 5.43 14.53
CA GLY A 100 5.56 6.57 14.95
C GLY A 100 5.85 7.53 13.79
N VAL A 101 6.28 6.99 12.65
CA VAL A 101 6.57 7.78 11.45
C VAL A 101 5.31 8.41 10.87
N CYS A 102 4.17 7.73 10.92
CA CYS A 102 2.90 8.23 10.40
C CYS A 102 2.25 9.29 11.29
N ILE A 103 2.34 9.18 12.61
CA ILE A 103 1.89 10.25 13.50
C ILE A 103 2.74 11.51 13.30
N ALA A 104 4.07 11.37 13.19
CA ALA A 104 4.96 12.50 12.93
C ALA A 104 4.74 13.16 11.55
N ASN A 105 4.17 12.44 10.59
CA ASN A 105 4.01 12.87 9.20
C ASN A 105 2.54 12.91 8.74
N VAL A 106 1.58 12.93 9.66
CA VAL A 106 0.15 12.84 9.29
C VAL A 106 -0.32 14.05 8.47
N PHE A 107 0.27 15.22 8.71
CA PHE A 107 -0.03 16.48 8.04
C PHE A 107 1.01 16.88 6.98
N THR A 108 2.02 16.04 6.73
CA THR A 108 2.99 16.35 5.68
C THR A 108 2.39 16.08 4.30
N PRO A 109 2.77 16.87 3.28
CA PRO A 109 2.38 16.62 1.89
C PRO A 109 2.70 15.18 1.48
N ASN A 110 1.95 14.63 0.52
CA ASN A 110 2.13 13.24 0.10
C ASN A 110 3.54 12.99 -0.49
N ASN A 111 3.98 13.90 -1.35
CA ASN A 111 5.31 13.89 -1.92
C ASN A 111 6.20 14.89 -1.19
N GLN A 112 7.44 14.48 -0.92
CA GLN A 112 8.45 15.31 -0.29
C GLN A 112 9.76 15.11 -1.05
N PRO A 113 10.19 16.04 -1.91
CA PRO A 113 11.26 15.78 -2.88
C PRO A 113 12.64 15.54 -2.28
N TYR A 114 12.83 15.89 -1.00
CA TYR A 114 14.08 15.73 -0.26
C TYR A 114 13.82 15.15 1.13
N GLY A 115 14.66 14.21 1.59
CA GLY A 115 14.54 13.70 2.95
C GLY A 115 15.61 12.68 3.34
N LYS A 116 15.80 12.49 4.65
CA LYS A 116 16.78 11.55 5.23
C LYS A 116 16.24 10.15 5.50
N PHE A 117 14.92 9.99 5.54
CA PHE A 117 14.31 8.71 5.91
C PHE A 117 14.33 7.73 4.72
N ASN A 118 15.13 6.68 4.79
CA ASN A 118 15.04 5.53 3.90
C ASN A 118 14.68 4.29 4.74
N PRO A 119 13.45 3.76 4.67
CA PRO A 119 13.07 2.59 5.45
C PRO A 119 13.81 1.31 5.03
N CYS A 120 14.53 1.33 3.91
CA CYS A 120 15.32 0.22 3.38
C CYS A 120 16.82 0.35 3.61
N GLN A 121 17.30 1.53 3.98
CA GLN A 121 18.71 1.82 4.27
C GLN A 121 18.78 2.80 5.45
N PRO A 122 18.70 2.31 6.72
CA PRO A 122 18.99 3.17 7.86
C PRO A 122 20.42 3.69 7.76
N GLU A 123 20.67 4.94 8.20
CA GLU A 123 22.01 5.52 8.08
C GLU A 123 23.06 4.72 8.89
N PRO A 124 24.35 4.74 8.49
CA PRO A 124 25.41 3.91 9.09
C PRO A 124 25.63 4.14 10.59
N ASP A 125 25.33 5.33 11.09
CA ASP A 125 25.32 5.71 12.50
C ASP A 125 24.20 5.01 13.32
N GLN A 126 23.31 4.27 12.64
CA GLN A 126 22.35 3.34 13.24
C GLN A 126 22.78 1.87 13.11
N LEU A 127 23.94 1.59 12.50
CA LEU A 127 24.54 0.25 12.39
C LEU A 127 25.63 0.10 13.44
N VAL A 128 25.41 -0.76 14.44
CA VAL A 128 26.41 -1.06 15.47
C VAL A 128 27.37 -2.11 14.90
N PRO A 129 28.70 -1.98 15.03
CA PRO A 129 29.64 -3.01 14.56
C PRO A 129 29.36 -4.34 15.25
N ASN A 130 29.28 -5.43 14.49
CA ASN A 130 29.28 -6.79 15.05
C ASN A 130 30.68 -7.12 15.60
N GLU A 131 30.77 -8.10 16.51
CA GLU A 131 32.04 -8.55 17.12
C GLU A 131 33.08 -9.06 16.10
N ASP A 132 32.66 -9.41 14.88
CA ASP A 132 33.53 -9.87 13.78
C ASP A 132 34.01 -8.74 12.86
N GLY A 133 33.69 -7.48 13.17
CA GLY A 133 34.04 -6.32 12.34
C GLY A 133 33.17 -6.15 11.09
N SER A 134 32.10 -6.94 10.94
CA SER A 134 31.06 -6.70 9.94
C SER A 134 30.05 -5.65 10.44
N PHE A 135 29.52 -4.84 9.53
CA PHE A 135 28.42 -3.93 9.84
C PHE A 135 27.10 -4.70 9.71
N GLY A 136 26.52 -5.08 10.83
CA GLY A 136 25.17 -5.63 10.91
C GLY A 136 24.31 -4.79 11.86
N ALA A 137 22.99 -4.88 11.72
CA ALA A 137 22.14 -4.44 12.82
C ALA A 137 22.33 -5.46 13.97
N HIS A 138 22.97 -5.07 15.07
CA HIS A 138 23.12 -5.96 16.23
C HIS A 138 21.74 -6.44 16.70
N ILE A 139 21.53 -7.75 16.59
CA ILE A 139 20.43 -8.48 17.22
C ILE A 139 21.09 -9.25 18.36
N ALA A 140 20.77 -8.92 19.61
CA ALA A 140 21.04 -9.85 20.71
C ALA A 140 19.94 -10.93 20.66
N GLY A 141 20.31 -12.14 20.27
CA GLY A 141 19.48 -13.36 20.24
C GLY A 141 20.37 -14.60 20.13
N PRO A 142 19.93 -15.78 20.60
CA PRO A 142 20.79 -16.91 20.91
C PRO A 142 21.45 -17.53 19.68
N GLY A 143 22.53 -18.27 19.94
CA GLY A 143 23.53 -18.74 18.97
C GLY A 143 23.03 -19.64 17.81
N PRO A 144 23.97 -20.05 16.95
CA PRO A 144 23.68 -20.52 15.61
C PRO A 144 23.38 -22.02 15.61
N GLU A 145 22.13 -22.43 15.78
CA GLU A 145 21.77 -23.83 15.46
C GLU A 145 20.33 -24.08 14.97
N ASP A 146 19.48 -23.07 14.79
CA ASP A 146 18.12 -23.29 14.25
C ASP A 146 17.92 -22.63 12.88
N GLN A 147 18.12 -23.41 11.81
CA GLN A 147 17.87 -22.99 10.42
C GLN A 147 16.44 -23.24 9.93
N ASP A 148 15.52 -23.75 10.74
CA ASP A 148 14.15 -24.03 10.30
C ASP A 148 13.13 -23.72 11.39
N THR A 149 12.73 -22.44 11.55
CA THR A 149 11.41 -22.13 12.14
C THR A 149 10.81 -20.85 11.55
N ALA A 150 9.59 -21.03 11.05
CA ALA A 150 8.61 -19.98 10.80
C ALA A 150 8.18 -19.32 12.12
N ASP A 151 7.80 -18.03 12.03
CA ASP A 151 7.06 -17.25 13.03
C ASP A 151 7.70 -17.12 14.43
N PHE A 152 7.85 -15.87 14.90
CA PHE A 152 7.52 -15.39 16.26
C PHE A 152 8.25 -14.06 16.55
N CYS A 153 7.47 -13.04 16.92
CA CYS A 153 7.93 -11.76 17.44
C CYS A 153 7.63 -11.69 18.95
N LEU A 154 8.54 -11.07 19.74
CA LEU A 154 8.41 -10.32 21.02
C LEU A 154 9.60 -10.56 21.98
N PRO A 155 9.92 -9.70 22.99
CA PRO A 155 9.50 -8.31 23.26
C PRO A 155 10.68 -7.30 23.28
N CYS A 156 10.40 -5.98 23.17
CA CYS A 156 11.40 -4.90 23.34
C CYS A 156 10.97 -3.94 24.45
N SER A 157 11.87 -3.67 25.40
CA SER A 157 11.61 -2.82 26.57
C SER A 157 12.21 -1.41 26.51
N SER A 158 13.01 -1.05 25.49
CA SER A 158 13.69 0.24 25.52
C SER A 158 14.34 0.61 24.19
N GLY A 159 13.57 1.31 23.34
CA GLY A 159 14.09 2.18 22.29
C GLY A 159 14.65 1.49 21.04
N VAL A 160 14.34 2.08 19.88
CA VAL A 160 14.83 1.74 18.53
C VAL A 160 14.10 0.57 17.83
N CYS A 161 13.12 0.92 16.99
CA CYS A 161 12.25 -0.01 16.27
C CYS A 161 12.67 -0.15 14.79
N CYS A 162 13.35 -1.25 14.43
CA CYS A 162 13.56 -1.67 13.04
C CYS A 162 13.42 -3.20 12.90
N PHE A 163 12.24 -3.80 13.08
CA PHE A 163 12.15 -5.27 13.01
C PHE A 163 10.87 -5.87 12.43
N SER A 164 10.54 -5.57 11.17
CA SER A 164 9.95 -6.55 10.22
C SER A 164 9.89 -6.03 8.79
N ALA A 165 11.08 -5.83 8.24
CA ALA A 165 11.31 -6.14 6.85
C ALA A 165 12.52 -7.08 6.83
N ARG A 166 12.29 -8.39 6.87
CA ARG A 166 13.33 -9.36 6.47
C ARG A 166 12.68 -10.19 5.37
N LYS A 167 13.23 -10.29 4.16
CA LYS A 167 14.62 -10.24 3.68
C LYS A 167 15.07 -8.86 3.19
N GLN A 168 16.22 -8.39 3.70
CA GLN A 168 17.07 -7.49 2.92
C GLN A 168 17.67 -8.35 1.81
N SER A 169 17.45 -8.01 0.54
CA SER A 169 18.16 -8.67 -0.54
C SER A 169 19.65 -8.35 -0.45
N LYS A 170 20.51 -9.18 -1.06
CA LYS A 170 21.99 -9.02 -1.00
C LYS A 170 22.51 -7.65 -1.49
N ASP A 171 21.66 -6.88 -2.16
CA ASP A 171 21.90 -5.53 -2.68
C ASP A 171 21.32 -4.40 -1.80
N GLY A 172 20.84 -4.69 -0.58
CA GLY A 172 20.38 -3.68 0.37
C GLY A 172 18.95 -3.15 0.15
N ARG A 173 18.10 -3.88 -0.60
CA ARG A 173 16.70 -3.47 -0.87
C ARG A 173 15.71 -4.16 0.07
N CYS A 174 14.59 -3.50 0.40
CA CYS A 174 13.49 -4.10 1.14
C CYS A 174 12.78 -5.16 0.29
N GLY A 175 12.74 -6.42 0.74
CA GLY A 175 11.90 -7.46 0.15
C GLY A 175 10.47 -7.46 0.71
N ASN A 176 9.50 -7.68 -0.16
CA ASN A 176 8.11 -7.93 0.14
C ASN A 176 7.96 -9.32 0.78
N THR A 177 7.29 -9.40 1.94
CA THR A 177 7.11 -10.65 2.70
C THR A 177 6.25 -11.70 1.98
N ILE A 178 5.47 -11.31 0.97
CA ILE A 178 4.60 -12.21 0.19
C ILE A 178 5.40 -12.97 -0.88
N ASN A 179 6.37 -12.33 -1.52
CA ASN A 179 7.00 -12.87 -2.75
C ASN A 179 8.50 -12.61 -2.87
N GLY A 180 9.13 -12.00 -1.88
CA GLY A 180 10.56 -11.68 -1.85
C GLY A 180 11.01 -10.62 -2.86
N LYS A 181 10.11 -10.07 -3.68
CA LYS A 181 10.43 -8.99 -4.62
C LYS A 181 10.62 -7.66 -3.90
N GLN A 182 11.21 -6.67 -4.56
CA GLN A 182 11.35 -5.34 -4.01
C GLN A 182 9.99 -4.78 -3.52
N ALA A 183 9.94 -4.37 -2.25
CA ALA A 183 8.74 -3.86 -1.59
C ALA A 183 8.38 -2.43 -2.01
N CYS A 184 9.38 -1.63 -2.41
CA CYS A 184 9.24 -0.23 -2.77
C CYS A 184 10.16 0.16 -3.92
N ALA A 185 9.65 0.93 -4.88
CA ALA A 185 10.43 1.39 -6.02
C ALA A 185 11.44 2.49 -5.58
N PRO A 186 12.66 2.56 -6.16
CA PRO A 186 13.70 3.51 -5.75
C PRO A 186 13.26 4.98 -5.76
N GLU A 187 12.47 5.37 -6.76
CA GLU A 187 12.00 6.74 -6.97
C GLU A 187 11.11 7.24 -5.83
N GLN A 188 10.59 6.32 -5.00
CA GLN A 188 9.74 6.64 -3.86
C GLN A 188 10.56 7.04 -2.63
N TYR A 189 11.81 6.61 -2.51
CA TYR A 189 12.70 6.91 -1.37
C TYR A 189 14.03 7.57 -1.75
N GLU A 190 14.33 7.77 -3.03
CA GLU A 190 15.44 8.60 -3.50
C GLU A 190 15.02 10.07 -3.55
N ASN A 191 15.98 11.00 -3.51
CA ASN A 191 15.67 12.42 -3.67
C ASN A 191 15.18 12.68 -5.11
N GLY A 192 14.06 13.37 -5.25
CA GLY A 192 13.43 13.60 -6.54
C GLY A 192 11.92 13.89 -6.40
N PRO A 193 11.26 14.31 -7.48
CA PRO A 193 9.86 14.76 -7.44
C PRO A 193 8.87 13.69 -6.94
N TYR A 194 9.20 12.40 -7.13
CA TYR A 194 8.32 11.29 -6.78
C TYR A 194 8.53 10.73 -5.37
N ARG A 195 9.48 11.29 -4.63
CA ARG A 195 9.80 10.86 -3.27
C ARG A 195 8.57 11.01 -2.38
N LEU A 196 8.19 9.94 -1.70
CA LEU A 196 7.07 9.93 -0.77
C LEU A 196 7.51 10.49 0.58
N ASN A 197 6.55 11.06 1.29
CA ASN A 197 6.78 11.38 2.70
C ASN A 197 7.05 10.10 3.50
N PRO A 198 7.73 10.19 4.65
CA PRO A 198 8.14 9.02 5.44
C PRO A 198 7.00 8.06 5.82
N CYS A 199 5.78 8.58 6.07
CA CYS A 199 4.62 7.75 6.39
C CYS A 199 4.15 6.94 5.18
N LEU A 200 3.93 7.60 4.04
CA LEU A 200 3.48 6.92 2.82
C LEU A 200 4.54 5.96 2.30
N GLN A 201 5.82 6.30 2.45
CA GLN A 201 6.89 5.38 2.11
C GLN A 201 6.80 4.10 2.95
N CYS A 202 6.65 4.23 4.26
CA CYS A 202 6.50 3.08 5.15
C CYS A 202 5.25 2.25 4.81
N ASP A 203 4.11 2.91 4.56
CA ASP A 203 2.85 2.26 4.15
C ASP A 203 3.02 1.49 2.84
N GLU A 204 3.58 2.10 1.79
CA GLU A 204 3.81 1.43 0.50
C GLU A 204 4.77 0.24 0.63
N CYS A 205 5.79 0.30 1.50
CA CYS A 205 6.71 -0.81 1.67
C CYS A 205 6.12 -1.96 2.50
N ARG A 206 5.34 -1.64 3.54
CA ARG A 206 4.89 -2.63 4.53
C ARG A 206 3.50 -3.17 4.24
N SER A 207 2.56 -2.28 3.91
CA SER A 207 1.15 -2.62 3.74
C SER A 207 0.74 -2.63 2.27
N GLY A 208 1.41 -1.81 1.43
CA GLY A 208 1.14 -1.65 0.01
C GLY A 208 1.00 -2.94 -0.78
N PRO A 209 1.92 -3.93 -0.66
CA PRO A 209 1.82 -5.13 -1.48
C PRO A 209 0.66 -6.05 -1.10
N ILE A 210 0.34 -6.16 0.20
CA ILE A 210 -0.83 -6.90 0.67
C ILE A 210 -2.10 -6.17 0.22
N PHE A 211 -2.16 -4.86 0.42
CA PHE A 211 -3.28 -4.02 0.00
C PHE A 211 -3.57 -4.19 -1.49
N GLN A 212 -2.56 -4.01 -2.35
CA GLN A 212 -2.73 -4.14 -3.80
C GLN A 212 -3.21 -5.53 -4.22
N LYS A 213 -2.64 -6.58 -3.62
CA LYS A 213 -3.01 -7.97 -3.92
C LYS A 213 -4.47 -8.28 -3.58
N VAL A 214 -4.93 -7.83 -2.40
CA VAL A 214 -6.27 -8.15 -1.88
C VAL A 214 -7.34 -7.19 -2.41
N ALA A 215 -7.01 -5.90 -2.56
CA ALA A 215 -7.92 -4.92 -3.14
C ALA A 215 -8.24 -5.26 -4.60
N GLY A 216 -7.27 -5.77 -5.35
CA GLY A 216 -7.39 -6.08 -6.78
C GLY A 216 -7.41 -4.83 -7.65
N ARG A 217 -8.22 -3.82 -7.29
CA ARG A 217 -8.24 -2.49 -7.91
C ARG A 217 -7.58 -1.42 -7.03
N THR A 218 -6.79 -0.58 -7.68
CA THR A 218 -6.26 0.69 -7.17
C THR A 218 -6.47 1.80 -8.21
N ARG A 219 -6.22 3.07 -7.87
CA ARG A 219 -6.18 4.15 -8.88
C ARG A 219 -5.17 3.86 -9.99
N ARG A 220 -3.97 3.37 -9.60
CA ARG A 220 -2.85 3.08 -10.50
C ARG A 220 -3.23 2.11 -11.61
N ASN A 221 -3.75 0.94 -11.23
CA ASN A 221 -4.11 -0.06 -12.22
C ASN A 221 -5.42 0.23 -12.94
N SER A 222 -6.19 1.22 -12.48
CA SER A 222 -7.36 1.76 -13.18
C SER A 222 -7.02 2.88 -14.16
N GLY A 223 -5.75 3.26 -14.33
CA GLY A 223 -5.44 4.38 -15.25
C GLY A 223 -5.81 5.76 -14.70
N LEU A 224 -6.11 5.88 -13.40
CA LEU A 224 -6.59 7.11 -12.77
C LEU A 224 -5.44 7.89 -12.14
N LYS A 225 -5.36 9.20 -12.43
CA LYS A 225 -4.41 10.11 -11.78
C LYS A 225 -4.68 10.17 -10.27
N SER A 226 -3.64 10.12 -9.43
CA SER A 226 -3.71 10.32 -7.98
C SER A 226 -3.06 11.63 -7.56
N GLU A 227 -3.38 12.13 -6.37
CA GLU A 227 -2.67 13.24 -5.70
C GLU A 227 -1.23 12.89 -5.29
N ILE A 228 -0.88 11.60 -5.27
CA ILE A 228 0.50 11.18 -5.08
C ILE A 228 1.18 11.21 -6.46
N GLU A 229 2.17 12.08 -6.63
CA GLU A 229 3.02 12.13 -7.83
C GLU A 229 3.90 10.87 -7.88
N ARG A 230 3.94 10.24 -9.05
CA ARG A 230 4.71 9.02 -9.31
C ARG A 230 5.27 9.10 -10.73
N PRO A 231 6.35 8.36 -11.06
CA PRO A 231 6.82 8.24 -12.44
C PRO A 231 5.65 7.80 -13.35
N LEU A 232 5.71 8.16 -14.63
CA LEU A 232 4.69 7.83 -15.64
C LEU A 232 4.56 6.31 -15.87
N GLU A 233 3.95 5.61 -14.92
CA GLU A 233 3.69 4.16 -14.94
C GLU A 233 2.21 3.84 -15.16
N VAL A 234 1.35 4.85 -15.11
CA VAL A 234 -0.09 4.67 -15.24
C VAL A 234 -0.45 4.70 -16.72
N GLN A 235 -0.53 3.52 -17.34
CA GLN A 235 -1.13 3.43 -18.66
C GLN A 235 -2.62 3.84 -18.58
N PRO A 236 -3.06 4.85 -19.34
CA PRO A 236 -4.42 5.38 -19.23
C PRO A 236 -5.45 4.29 -19.56
N ILE A 237 -6.56 4.31 -18.84
CA ILE A 237 -7.78 3.56 -19.16
C ILE A 237 -8.88 4.60 -19.26
N HIS A 238 -9.54 4.65 -20.41
CA HIS A 238 -10.66 5.57 -20.62
C HIS A 238 -11.92 4.95 -20.04
N HIS A 239 -12.41 5.52 -18.93
CA HIS A 239 -13.66 5.12 -18.29
C HIS A 239 -14.90 5.75 -18.97
N ASN A 240 -14.94 5.70 -20.31
CA ASN A 240 -16.02 6.26 -21.12
C ASN A 240 -17.17 5.27 -21.23
N TYR A 241 -17.80 4.96 -20.11
CA TYR A 241 -18.83 3.93 -20.08
C TYR A 241 -20.18 4.41 -20.58
N ALA A 242 -20.33 5.65 -21.07
CA ALA A 242 -21.60 6.24 -21.49
C ALA A 242 -22.41 5.34 -22.47
N ILE A 243 -23.73 5.37 -22.29
CA ILE A 243 -24.75 4.58 -22.99
C ILE A 243 -24.58 4.80 -24.50
N LYS A 244 -24.44 3.73 -25.30
CA LYS A 244 -24.80 3.81 -26.73
C LYS A 244 -26.29 4.16 -26.71
N GLN A 245 -26.65 5.43 -26.86
CA GLN A 245 -28.03 5.77 -27.17
C GLN A 245 -28.38 4.99 -28.43
N ASN A 246 -29.41 4.14 -28.35
CA ASN A 246 -29.95 3.45 -29.51
C ASN A 246 -30.10 4.45 -30.68
N VAL A 247 -29.32 4.25 -31.74
CA VAL A 247 -29.58 4.82 -33.07
C VAL A 247 -30.61 3.95 -33.76
#